data_AF-A0A2A2EZ91-F1
#
_entry.id   AF-A0A2A2EZ91-F1
#
_cell.length_a   1.000
_cell.length_b   1.000
_cell.length_c   1.000
_cell.angle_alpha   90.00
_cell.angle_beta   90.00
_cell.angle_gamma   90.00
#
_symmetry.space_group_name_H-M   'P 1'
#
loop_
_entity.id
_entity.type
_entity.pdbx_description
1 polymer ?
#
loop_
_entity_poly.entity_id
_entity_poly.type
_entity_poly.pdbx_seq_one_letter_code
_entity_poly.pdbx_strand_id
1 'polypeptide(L)'
;MRYRQLLVFVVCLGVLLFASSVWAEAVDEKVEQKSRIEQLKQQNMLLQERIDVVREHQGRVLSTVQWALSILAIVAVLLLGYNWFSNKKIYERDKAAMNEEMERHKEQVDQRVKTHFEGEANRLNKEVSEVEQRLNGAVKQKVDETIADSIKKLEAKISRVEQNSNLRLVDVEFTLEWTDHERWVEKDVMANALTSATRMLEISFKANHDWYLDQALDVLEKDIDTLAEQKRNQPPESTDVSNLSVQLEKVPAEKRIVVDSIKEKLSRLRAGQKGS
;
A
#
# COMPACT_ATOMS: atom_id res chain seq x y z
N MET A 1 -107.89 -150.33 -28.63
CA MET A 1 -107.42 -148.95 -28.91
C MET A 1 -107.44 -148.07 -27.64
N ARG A 2 -106.54 -148.27 -26.66
CA ARG A 2 -106.43 -147.41 -25.45
C ARG A 2 -104.98 -147.09 -24.98
N TYR A 3 -103.96 -147.39 -25.78
CA TYR A 3 -102.55 -147.15 -25.40
C TYR A 3 -101.94 -145.85 -25.98
N ARG A 4 -102.63 -145.16 -26.89
CA ARG A 4 -102.08 -144.03 -27.65
C ARG A 4 -102.19 -142.66 -26.94
N GLN A 5 -103.03 -142.53 -25.90
CA GLN A 5 -103.21 -141.28 -25.16
C GLN A 5 -102.23 -141.10 -23.98
N LEU A 6 -101.65 -142.19 -23.46
CA LEU A 6 -100.74 -142.12 -22.31
C LEU A 6 -99.33 -141.63 -22.70
N LEU A 7 -98.89 -141.86 -23.94
CA LEU A 7 -97.56 -141.50 -24.41
C LEU A 7 -97.42 -139.99 -24.73
N VAL A 8 -98.51 -139.33 -25.11
CA VAL A 8 -98.52 -137.88 -25.37
C VAL A 8 -98.40 -137.09 -24.05
N PHE A 9 -98.96 -137.59 -22.95
CA PHE A 9 -98.91 -136.88 -21.66
C PHE A 9 -97.51 -136.89 -21.03
N VAL A 10 -96.75 -137.98 -21.18
CA VAL A 10 -95.38 -138.10 -20.63
C VAL A 10 -94.40 -137.22 -21.39
N VAL A 11 -94.55 -137.07 -22.71
CA VAL A 11 -93.67 -136.21 -23.53
C VAL A 11 -93.91 -134.72 -23.24
N CYS A 12 -95.16 -134.28 -23.03
CA CYS A 12 -95.43 -132.88 -22.68
C CYS A 12 -94.92 -132.48 -21.29
N LEU A 13 -94.90 -133.39 -20.30
CA LEU A 13 -94.34 -133.10 -18.97
C LEU A 13 -92.80 -132.97 -19.00
N GLY A 14 -92.14 -133.75 -19.85
CA GLY A 14 -90.69 -133.69 -20.04
C GLY A 14 -90.21 -132.37 -20.67
N VAL A 15 -90.97 -131.80 -21.61
CA VAL A 15 -90.62 -130.53 -22.27
C VAL A 15 -90.85 -129.32 -21.36
N LEU A 16 -91.87 -129.36 -20.49
CA LEU A 16 -92.13 -128.28 -19.52
C LEU A 16 -91.09 -128.19 -18.41
N LEU A 17 -90.46 -129.30 -18.00
CA LEU A 17 -89.41 -129.29 -16.97
C LEU A 17 -88.04 -128.83 -17.50
N PHE A 18 -87.80 -128.89 -18.82
CA PHE A 18 -86.55 -128.36 -19.41
C PHE A 18 -86.63 -126.87 -19.78
N ALA A 19 -87.83 -126.30 -19.96
CA ALA A 19 -87.98 -124.88 -20.31
C ALA A 19 -87.82 -123.93 -19.10
N SER A 20 -88.00 -124.40 -17.87
CA SER A 20 -87.90 -123.57 -16.67
C SER A 20 -86.46 -123.32 -16.18
N SER A 21 -85.50 -124.17 -16.55
CA SER A 21 -84.09 -124.00 -16.16
C SER A 21 -83.34 -122.97 -17.02
N VAL A 22 -83.73 -122.78 -18.28
CA VAL A 22 -83.04 -121.85 -19.21
C VAL A 22 -83.47 -120.39 -19.02
N TRP A 23 -84.66 -120.12 -18.49
CA TRP A 23 -85.15 -118.75 -18.24
C TRP A 23 -84.64 -118.13 -16.93
N ALA A 24 -84.14 -118.92 -15.99
CA ALA A 24 -83.60 -118.41 -14.72
C ALA A 24 -82.22 -117.74 -14.88
N GLU A 25 -81.39 -118.24 -15.81
CA GLU A 25 -80.00 -117.80 -15.98
C GLU A 25 -79.90 -116.48 -16.78
N ALA A 26 -80.82 -116.23 -17.72
CA ALA A 26 -80.85 -115.01 -18.53
C ALA A 26 -81.42 -113.77 -17.79
N VAL A 27 -82.12 -113.96 -16.67
CA VAL A 27 -82.67 -112.87 -15.85
C VAL A 27 -81.63 -112.38 -14.82
N ASP A 28 -80.73 -113.23 -14.37
CA ASP A 28 -79.71 -112.89 -13.37
C ASP A 28 -78.62 -111.95 -13.93
N GLU A 29 -78.19 -112.17 -15.17
CA GLU A 29 -77.11 -111.37 -15.82
C GLU A 29 -77.50 -109.90 -16.07
N LYS A 30 -78.78 -109.63 -16.40
CA LYS A 30 -79.28 -108.25 -16.59
C LYS A 30 -79.48 -107.48 -15.28
N VAL A 31 -79.82 -108.18 -14.20
CA VAL A 31 -79.94 -107.59 -12.87
C VAL A 31 -78.55 -107.25 -12.33
N GLU A 32 -77.57 -108.11 -12.57
CA GLU A 32 -76.19 -107.86 -12.18
C GLU A 32 -75.55 -106.69 -12.95
N GLN A 33 -75.78 -106.58 -14.28
CA GLN A 33 -75.31 -105.44 -15.06
C GLN A 33 -75.90 -104.09 -14.62
N LYS A 34 -77.21 -104.03 -14.32
CA LYS A 34 -77.83 -102.80 -13.79
C LYS A 34 -77.22 -102.40 -12.45
N SER A 35 -77.00 -103.37 -11.55
CA SER A 35 -76.39 -103.10 -10.25
C SER A 35 -74.96 -102.56 -10.36
N ARG A 36 -74.16 -103.06 -11.31
CA ARG A 36 -72.81 -102.54 -11.60
C ARG A 36 -72.84 -101.14 -12.20
N ILE A 37 -73.81 -100.84 -13.08
CA ILE A 37 -73.98 -99.49 -13.64
C ILE A 37 -74.40 -98.49 -12.55
N GLU A 38 -75.26 -98.90 -11.62
CA GLU A 38 -75.66 -98.08 -10.46
C GLU A 38 -74.46 -97.82 -9.53
N GLN A 39 -73.66 -98.85 -9.22
CA GLN A 39 -72.45 -98.74 -8.39
C GLN A 39 -71.38 -97.87 -9.05
N LEU A 40 -71.16 -98.02 -10.37
CA LEU A 40 -70.22 -97.19 -11.12
C LEU A 40 -70.67 -95.73 -11.21
N LYS A 41 -71.99 -95.46 -11.28
CA LYS A 41 -72.53 -94.11 -11.17
C LYS A 41 -72.29 -93.53 -9.78
N GLN A 42 -72.54 -94.30 -8.72
CA GLN A 42 -72.28 -93.87 -7.34
C GLN A 42 -70.79 -93.59 -7.10
N GLN A 43 -69.89 -94.43 -7.62
CA GLN A 43 -68.45 -94.21 -7.52
C GLN A 43 -67.99 -92.98 -8.30
N ASN A 44 -68.52 -92.75 -9.51
CA ASN A 44 -68.22 -91.54 -10.27
C ASN A 44 -68.75 -90.28 -9.55
N MET A 45 -69.91 -90.36 -8.93
CA MET A 45 -70.50 -89.26 -8.16
C MET A 45 -69.65 -88.93 -6.92
N LEU A 46 -69.17 -89.96 -6.21
CA LEU A 46 -68.31 -89.82 -5.04
C LEU A 46 -66.90 -89.32 -5.41
N LEU A 47 -66.39 -89.71 -6.60
CA LEU A 47 -65.16 -89.17 -7.18
C LEU A 47 -65.32 -87.70 -7.60
N GLN A 48 -66.45 -87.32 -8.20
CA GLN A 48 -66.77 -85.93 -8.53
C GLN A 48 -66.86 -85.07 -7.27
N GLU A 49 -67.54 -85.56 -6.24
CA GLU A 49 -67.64 -84.87 -4.95
C GLU A 49 -66.26 -84.67 -4.30
N ARG A 50 -65.37 -85.67 -4.37
CA ARG A 50 -63.97 -85.50 -3.91
C ARG A 50 -63.18 -84.50 -4.75
N ILE A 51 -63.37 -84.48 -6.07
CA ILE A 51 -62.71 -83.51 -6.96
C ILE A 51 -63.17 -82.09 -6.64
N ASP A 52 -64.46 -81.89 -6.35
CA ASP A 52 -64.99 -80.59 -5.98
C ASP A 52 -64.48 -80.13 -4.61
N VAL A 53 -64.40 -81.03 -3.62
CA VAL A 53 -63.77 -80.74 -2.32
C VAL A 53 -62.30 -80.35 -2.48
N VAL A 54 -61.54 -81.03 -3.34
CA VAL A 54 -60.13 -80.68 -3.62
C VAL A 54 -60.02 -79.35 -4.33
N ARG A 55 -60.89 -79.05 -5.31
CA ARG A 55 -60.92 -77.76 -6.02
C ARG A 55 -61.25 -76.61 -5.07
N GLU A 56 -62.21 -76.82 -4.16
CA GLU A 56 -62.57 -75.81 -3.16
C GLU A 56 -61.44 -75.58 -2.15
N HIS A 57 -60.73 -76.63 -1.74
CA HIS A 57 -59.53 -76.51 -0.91
C HIS A 57 -58.41 -75.76 -1.64
N GLN A 58 -58.15 -76.08 -2.90
CA GLN A 58 -57.18 -75.36 -3.73
C GLN A 58 -57.57 -73.88 -3.88
N GLY A 59 -58.86 -73.56 -4.05
CA GLY A 59 -59.36 -72.18 -4.11
C GLY A 59 -59.12 -71.41 -2.81
N ARG A 60 -59.37 -72.02 -1.65
CA ARG A 60 -59.09 -71.41 -0.33
C ARG A 60 -57.60 -71.20 -0.07
N VAL A 61 -56.77 -72.16 -0.45
CA VAL A 61 -55.30 -72.02 -0.35
C VAL A 61 -54.80 -70.91 -1.27
N LEU A 62 -55.28 -70.85 -2.52
CA LEU A 62 -54.89 -69.79 -3.45
C LEU A 62 -55.29 -68.40 -2.93
N SER A 63 -56.49 -68.28 -2.35
CA SER A 63 -57.01 -67.03 -1.81
C SER A 63 -56.21 -66.55 -0.58
N THR A 64 -55.87 -67.44 0.34
CA THR A 64 -55.04 -67.09 1.51
C THR A 64 -53.62 -66.70 1.11
N VAL A 65 -53.02 -67.39 0.13
CA VAL A 65 -51.72 -67.02 -0.44
C VAL A 65 -51.79 -65.65 -1.12
N GLN A 66 -52.84 -65.36 -1.91
CA GLN A 66 -53.04 -64.05 -2.52
C GLN A 66 -53.20 -62.92 -1.49
N TRP A 67 -53.94 -63.17 -0.40
CA TRP A 67 -54.06 -62.23 0.72
C TRP A 67 -52.72 -61.98 1.42
N ALA A 68 -51.96 -63.04 1.71
CA ALA A 68 -50.63 -62.91 2.34
C ALA A 68 -49.65 -62.15 1.43
N LEU A 69 -49.64 -62.45 0.13
CA LEU A 69 -48.81 -61.75 -0.85
C LEU A 69 -49.18 -60.26 -0.96
N SER A 70 -50.48 -59.94 -0.89
CA SER A 70 -50.97 -58.56 -0.92
C SER A 70 -50.51 -57.78 0.31
N ILE A 71 -50.60 -58.36 1.50
CA ILE A 71 -50.09 -57.74 2.74
C ILE A 71 -48.58 -57.52 2.62
N LEU A 72 -47.83 -58.50 2.12
CA LEU A 72 -46.39 -58.41 1.96
C LEU A 72 -46.00 -57.33 0.95
N ALA A 73 -46.74 -57.21 -0.17
CA ALA A 73 -46.57 -56.14 -1.13
C ALA A 73 -46.84 -54.75 -0.53
N ILE A 74 -47.90 -54.59 0.28
CA ILE A 74 -48.21 -53.34 0.99
C ILE A 74 -47.08 -52.98 1.97
N VAL A 75 -46.59 -53.95 2.74
CA VAL A 75 -45.46 -53.73 3.67
C VAL A 75 -44.20 -53.34 2.91
N ALA A 76 -43.91 -53.98 1.78
CA ALA A 76 -42.76 -53.62 0.94
C ALA A 76 -42.87 -52.17 0.42
N VAL A 77 -44.04 -51.75 -0.07
CA VAL A 77 -44.29 -50.37 -0.52
C VAL A 77 -44.17 -49.38 0.63
N LEU A 78 -44.70 -49.70 1.82
CA LEU A 78 -44.56 -48.86 3.01
C LEU A 78 -43.11 -48.70 3.44
N LEU A 79 -42.32 -49.78 3.42
CA LEU A 79 -40.90 -49.73 3.77
C LEU A 79 -40.10 -48.91 2.75
N LEU A 80 -40.39 -49.05 1.46
CA LEU A 80 -39.75 -48.24 0.42
C LEU A 80 -40.13 -46.76 0.55
N GLY A 81 -41.41 -46.46 0.80
CA GLY A 81 -41.90 -45.10 1.03
C GLY A 81 -41.28 -44.48 2.28
N TYR A 82 -41.19 -45.24 3.38
CA TYR A 82 -40.55 -44.79 4.61
C TYR A 82 -39.05 -44.56 4.44
N ASN A 83 -38.35 -45.47 3.76
CA ASN A 83 -36.92 -45.31 3.48
C ASN A 83 -36.66 -44.08 2.60
N TRP A 84 -37.45 -43.90 1.54
CA TRP A 84 -37.33 -42.73 0.67
C TRP A 84 -37.62 -41.42 1.41
N PHE A 85 -38.69 -41.38 2.22
CA PHE A 85 -39.04 -40.21 3.02
C PHE A 85 -37.99 -39.86 4.07
N SER A 86 -37.50 -40.88 4.79
CA SER A 86 -36.42 -40.74 5.79
C SER A 86 -35.14 -40.22 5.14
N ASN A 87 -34.73 -40.82 4.02
CA ASN A 87 -33.55 -40.42 3.28
C ASN A 87 -33.68 -38.97 2.80
N LYS A 88 -34.82 -38.58 2.21
CA LYS A 88 -35.07 -37.19 1.76
C LYS A 88 -34.95 -36.18 2.91
N LYS A 89 -35.51 -36.48 4.08
CA LYS A 89 -35.44 -35.60 5.26
C LYS A 89 -34.00 -35.44 5.76
N ILE A 90 -33.21 -36.52 5.73
CA ILE A 90 -31.79 -36.47 6.09
C ILE A 90 -31.02 -35.61 5.08
N TYR A 91 -31.24 -35.81 3.78
CA TYR A 91 -30.62 -34.99 2.73
C TYR A 91 -30.95 -33.50 2.87
N GLU A 92 -32.20 -33.15 3.17
CA GLU A 92 -32.60 -31.76 3.38
C GLU A 92 -31.92 -31.13 4.60
N ARG A 93 -31.83 -31.88 5.71
CA ARG A 93 -31.13 -31.44 6.92
C ARG A 93 -29.63 -31.26 6.68
N ASP A 94 -29.00 -32.21 6.02
CA ASP A 94 -27.56 -32.16 5.76
C ASP A 94 -27.23 -31.05 4.75
N LYS A 95 -28.09 -30.80 3.77
CA LYS A 95 -27.97 -29.63 2.88
C LYS A 95 -28.11 -28.31 3.63
N ALA A 96 -29.05 -28.22 4.57
CA ALA A 96 -29.22 -27.03 5.39
C ALA A 96 -28.00 -26.79 6.29
N ALA A 97 -27.47 -27.84 6.94
CA ALA A 97 -26.26 -27.77 7.75
C ALA A 97 -25.04 -27.35 6.92
N MET A 98 -24.87 -27.91 5.72
CA MET A 98 -23.75 -27.56 4.83
C MET A 98 -23.83 -26.12 4.35
N ASN A 99 -25.04 -25.61 4.06
CA ASN A 99 -25.23 -24.20 3.71
C ASN A 99 -24.88 -23.28 4.89
N GLU A 100 -25.30 -23.63 6.11
CA GLU A 100 -24.97 -22.86 7.31
C GLU A 100 -23.47 -22.84 7.58
N GLU A 101 -22.78 -23.98 7.44
CA GLU A 101 -21.32 -24.06 7.54
C GLU A 101 -20.64 -23.19 6.48
N MET A 102 -21.15 -23.20 5.25
CA MET A 102 -20.60 -22.40 4.16
C MET A 102 -20.81 -20.89 4.39
N GLU A 103 -21.96 -20.48 4.94
CA GLU A 103 -22.24 -19.10 5.34
C GLU A 103 -21.26 -18.64 6.43
N ARG A 104 -21.11 -19.46 7.49
CA ARG A 104 -20.15 -19.19 8.58
C ARG A 104 -18.72 -19.10 8.07
N HIS A 105 -18.34 -19.95 7.12
CA HIS A 105 -16.99 -19.91 6.55
C HIS A 105 -16.77 -18.65 5.72
N LYS A 106 -17.78 -18.19 4.95
CA LYS A 106 -17.73 -16.90 4.25
C LYS A 106 -17.57 -15.74 5.22
N GLU A 107 -18.35 -15.70 6.29
CA GLU A 107 -18.24 -14.65 7.32
C GLU A 107 -16.85 -14.64 7.97
N GLN A 108 -16.30 -15.81 8.29
CA GLN A 108 -14.94 -15.92 8.84
C GLN A 108 -13.87 -15.44 7.85
N VAL A 109 -14.00 -15.78 6.57
CA VAL A 109 -13.09 -15.33 5.52
C VAL A 109 -13.18 -13.82 5.36
N ASP A 110 -14.39 -13.25 5.26
CA ASP A 110 -14.60 -11.81 5.16
C ASP A 110 -14.03 -11.07 6.36
N GLN A 111 -14.20 -11.60 7.57
CA GLN A 111 -13.64 -11.02 8.77
C GLN A 111 -12.11 -11.08 8.79
N ARG A 112 -11.51 -12.19 8.37
CA ARG A 112 -10.04 -12.32 8.23
C ARG A 112 -9.47 -11.38 7.17
N VAL A 113 -10.16 -11.24 6.04
CA VAL A 113 -9.76 -10.33 4.97
C VAL A 113 -9.83 -8.89 5.48
N LYS A 114 -10.91 -8.49 6.16
CA LYS A 114 -11.05 -7.15 6.75
C LYS A 114 -9.95 -6.86 7.77
N THR A 115 -9.69 -7.76 8.72
CA THR A 115 -8.66 -7.54 9.73
C THR A 115 -7.25 -7.49 9.14
N HIS A 116 -6.98 -8.30 8.11
CA HIS A 116 -5.71 -8.23 7.39
C HIS A 116 -5.55 -6.91 6.63
N PHE A 117 -6.59 -6.46 5.92
CA PHE A 117 -6.59 -5.18 5.22
C PHE A 117 -6.44 -3.99 6.16
N GLU A 118 -7.16 -3.97 7.29
CA GLU A 118 -7.02 -2.92 8.31
C GLU A 118 -5.64 -2.93 8.94
N GLY A 119 -5.07 -4.12 9.19
CA GLY A 119 -3.71 -4.29 9.69
C GLY A 119 -2.66 -3.76 8.71
N GLU A 120 -2.77 -4.10 7.43
CA GLU A 120 -1.88 -3.61 6.38
C GLU A 120 -2.04 -2.11 6.15
N ALA A 121 -3.27 -1.59 6.13
CA ALA A 121 -3.53 -0.16 6.00
C ALA A 121 -2.91 0.64 7.15
N ASN A 122 -3.04 0.15 8.39
CA ASN A 122 -2.41 0.75 9.56
C ASN A 122 -0.88 0.67 9.49
N ARG A 123 -0.32 -0.46 9.02
CA ARG A 123 1.13 -0.61 8.82
C ARG A 123 1.65 0.37 7.77
N LEU A 124 0.97 0.46 6.62
CA LEU A 124 1.33 1.38 5.54
C LEU A 124 1.26 2.83 6.03
N ASN A 125 0.21 3.19 6.77
CA ASN A 125 0.05 4.56 7.28
C ASN A 125 1.17 4.92 8.27
N LYS A 126 1.61 3.97 9.10
CA LYS A 126 2.75 4.15 10.00
C LYS A 126 4.06 4.30 9.23
N GLU A 127 4.32 3.45 8.23
CA GLU A 127 5.50 3.54 7.37
C GLU A 127 5.55 4.87 6.61
N VAL A 128 4.43 5.34 6.07
CA VAL A 128 4.31 6.64 5.41
C VAL A 128 4.63 7.77 6.39
N SER A 129 4.06 7.75 7.59
CA SER A 129 4.34 8.77 8.62
C SER A 129 5.82 8.80 9.04
N GLU A 130 6.46 7.64 9.18
CA GLU A 130 7.88 7.53 9.49
C GLU A 130 8.76 8.08 8.34
N VAL A 131 8.39 7.79 7.09
CA VAL A 131 9.08 8.32 5.91
C VAL A 131 8.92 9.83 5.82
N GLU A 132 7.72 10.37 6.05
CA GLU A 132 7.47 11.81 6.09
C GLU A 132 8.30 12.51 7.15
N GLN A 133 8.40 11.95 8.36
CA GLN A 133 9.23 12.50 9.43
C GLN A 133 10.73 12.51 9.05
N ARG A 134 11.23 11.40 8.50
CA ARG A 134 12.62 11.31 8.05
C ARG A 134 12.92 12.27 6.92
N LEU A 135 12.03 12.37 5.93
CA LEU A 135 12.19 13.24 4.79
C LEU A 135 12.17 14.71 5.22
N ASN A 136 11.19 15.11 6.06
CA ASN A 136 11.12 16.47 6.59
C ASN A 136 12.36 16.83 7.42
N GLY A 137 12.86 15.91 8.25
CA GLY A 137 14.10 16.11 8.99
C GLY A 137 15.32 16.31 8.08
N ALA A 138 15.51 15.42 7.10
CA ALA A 138 16.63 15.49 6.16
C ALA A 138 16.58 16.72 5.25
N VAL A 139 15.39 17.07 4.73
CA VAL A 139 15.18 18.26 3.91
C VAL A 139 15.47 19.51 4.73
N LYS A 140 14.94 19.62 5.95
CA LYS A 140 15.20 20.77 6.83
C LYS A 140 16.69 20.93 7.12
N GLN A 141 17.38 19.86 7.49
CA GLN A 141 18.82 19.88 7.72
C GLN A 141 19.57 20.35 6.46
N LYS A 142 19.23 19.81 5.28
CA LYS A 142 19.94 20.16 4.04
C LYS A 142 19.69 21.61 3.63
N VAL A 143 18.47 22.11 3.84
CA VAL A 143 18.12 23.51 3.63
C VAL A 143 18.93 24.40 4.59
N ASP A 144 18.98 24.07 5.88
CA ASP A 144 19.73 24.84 6.89
C ASP A 144 21.24 24.88 6.58
N GLU A 145 21.84 23.75 6.20
CA GLU A 145 23.25 23.67 5.75
C GLU A 145 23.50 24.56 4.52
N THR A 146 22.61 24.48 3.52
CA THR A 146 22.75 25.23 2.26
C THR A 146 22.59 26.73 2.49
N ILE A 147 21.67 27.13 3.38
CA ILE A 147 21.47 28.51 3.78
C ILE A 147 22.71 29.02 4.53
N ALA A 148 23.23 28.27 5.50
CA ALA A 148 24.42 28.66 6.26
C ALA A 148 25.65 28.85 5.37
N ASP A 149 25.90 27.91 4.44
CA ASP A 149 26.99 28.02 3.47
C ASP A 149 26.84 29.23 2.54
N SER A 150 25.60 29.52 2.12
CA SER A 150 25.30 30.66 1.26
C SER A 150 25.49 31.99 2.00
N ILE A 151 25.05 32.08 3.26
CA ILE A 151 25.29 33.23 4.14
C ILE A 151 26.79 33.48 4.28
N LYS A 152 27.57 32.45 4.63
CA LYS A 152 29.02 32.57 4.78
C LYS A 152 29.72 33.05 3.50
N LYS A 153 29.28 32.56 2.33
CA LYS A 153 29.80 33.02 1.03
C LYS A 153 29.42 34.47 0.74
N LEU A 154 28.22 34.90 1.12
CA LEU A 154 27.77 36.28 0.95
C LEU A 154 28.52 37.23 1.88
N GLU A 155 28.70 36.88 3.14
CA GLU A 155 29.50 37.65 4.10
C GLU A 155 30.93 37.88 3.58
N ALA A 156 31.59 36.82 3.12
CA ALA A 156 32.93 36.93 2.54
C ALA A 156 32.98 37.84 1.29
N LYS A 157 31.91 37.83 0.47
CA LYS A 157 31.80 38.74 -0.70
C LYS A 157 31.55 40.18 -0.27
N ILE A 158 30.68 40.40 0.71
CA ILE A 158 30.37 41.72 1.26
C ILE A 158 31.65 42.34 1.83
N SER A 159 32.38 41.63 2.69
CA SER A 159 33.63 42.15 3.26
C SER A 159 34.68 42.49 2.21
N ARG A 160 34.79 41.69 1.13
CA ARG A 160 35.69 42.01 0.00
C ARG A 160 35.25 43.26 -0.75
N VAL A 161 33.95 43.43 -0.98
CA VAL A 161 33.40 44.61 -1.65
C VAL A 161 33.59 45.85 -0.77
N GLU A 162 33.34 45.76 0.53
CA GLU A 162 33.55 46.86 1.49
C GLU A 162 35.01 47.27 1.53
N GLN A 163 35.94 46.32 1.64
CA GLN A 163 37.37 46.60 1.61
C GLN A 163 37.79 47.29 0.30
N ASN A 164 37.38 46.75 -0.85
CA ASN A 164 37.70 47.33 -2.15
C ASN A 164 37.08 48.73 -2.33
N SER A 165 35.86 48.94 -1.84
CA SER A 165 35.18 50.23 -1.91
C SER A 165 35.86 51.27 -1.05
N ASN A 166 36.28 50.91 0.17
CA ASN A 166 37.04 51.79 1.04
C ASN A 166 38.38 52.20 0.41
N LEU A 167 39.10 51.25 -0.19
CA LEU A 167 40.37 51.55 -0.88
C LEU A 167 40.17 52.53 -2.04
N ARG A 168 39.13 52.32 -2.87
CA ARG A 168 38.80 53.22 -3.97
C ARG A 168 38.37 54.60 -3.51
N LEU A 169 37.62 54.68 -2.41
CA LEU A 169 37.19 55.95 -1.84
C LEU A 169 38.42 56.76 -1.39
N VAL A 170 39.36 56.12 -0.71
CA VAL A 170 40.61 56.75 -0.27
C VAL A 170 41.48 57.18 -1.46
N ASP A 171 41.58 56.37 -2.51
CA ASP A 171 42.28 56.71 -3.76
C ASP A 171 41.69 57.96 -4.44
N VAL A 172 40.35 58.04 -4.50
CA VAL A 172 39.66 59.21 -5.05
C VAL A 172 39.85 60.45 -4.17
N GLU A 173 39.75 60.32 -2.84
CA GLU A 173 40.00 61.43 -1.91
C GLU A 173 41.43 61.96 -2.03
N PHE A 174 42.42 61.06 -2.09
CA PHE A 174 43.82 61.44 -2.24
C PHE A 174 44.07 62.12 -3.60
N THR A 175 43.53 61.56 -4.69
CA THR A 175 43.66 62.14 -6.04
C THR A 175 43.01 63.51 -6.15
N LEU A 176 41.87 63.73 -5.47
CA LEU A 176 41.21 65.03 -5.44
C LEU A 176 42.07 66.07 -4.74
N GLU A 177 42.61 65.76 -3.55
CA GLU A 177 43.50 66.68 -2.83
C GLU A 177 44.84 66.88 -3.56
N TRP A 178 45.37 65.87 -4.26
CA TRP A 178 46.51 66.02 -5.16
C TRP A 178 46.22 67.02 -6.29
N THR A 179 45.05 66.90 -6.93
CA THR A 179 44.65 67.79 -8.02
C THR A 179 44.46 69.24 -7.53
N ASP A 180 43.89 69.41 -6.33
CA ASP A 180 43.73 70.73 -5.73
C ASP A 180 45.09 71.31 -5.31
N HIS A 181 46.02 70.50 -4.79
CA HIS A 181 47.40 70.88 -4.53
C HIS A 181 48.08 71.43 -5.77
N GLU A 182 48.09 70.67 -6.88
CA GLU A 182 48.71 71.09 -8.15
C GLU A 182 48.13 72.42 -8.63
N ARG A 183 46.80 72.58 -8.54
CA ARG A 183 46.13 73.83 -8.91
C ARG A 183 46.59 75.02 -8.06
N TRP A 184 46.86 74.82 -6.77
CA TRP A 184 47.36 75.89 -5.90
C TRP A 184 48.82 76.23 -6.18
N VAL A 185 49.64 75.22 -6.50
CA VAL A 185 51.02 75.40 -6.94
C VAL A 185 51.08 76.21 -8.23
N GLU A 186 50.24 75.88 -9.22
CA GLU A 186 50.14 76.64 -10.48
C GLU A 186 49.74 78.10 -10.28
N LYS A 187 48.91 78.38 -9.26
CA LYS A 187 48.46 79.73 -8.90
C LYS A 187 49.44 80.48 -8.01
N ASP A 188 50.56 79.86 -7.64
CA ASP A 188 51.55 80.38 -6.71
C ASP A 188 51.00 80.71 -5.30
N VAL A 189 49.97 79.96 -4.87
CA VAL A 189 49.35 80.12 -3.54
C VAL A 189 49.81 78.99 -2.63
N MET A 190 51.08 79.06 -2.21
CA MET A 190 51.74 77.97 -1.48
C MET A 190 51.13 77.64 -0.12
N ALA A 191 50.48 78.59 0.57
CA ALA A 191 49.78 78.30 1.82
C ALA A 191 48.63 77.29 1.62
N ASN A 192 47.85 77.45 0.54
CA ASN A 192 46.79 76.51 0.20
C ASN A 192 47.34 75.17 -0.28
N ALA A 193 48.45 75.19 -1.03
CA ALA A 193 49.15 73.97 -1.44
C ALA A 193 49.59 73.16 -0.21
N LEU A 194 50.24 73.80 0.76
CA LEU A 194 50.67 73.15 2.01
C LEU A 194 49.48 72.56 2.79
N THR A 195 48.33 73.23 2.82
CA THR A 195 47.11 72.73 3.43
C THR A 195 46.57 71.49 2.71
N SER A 196 46.53 71.47 1.38
CA SER A 196 46.15 70.28 0.61
C SER A 196 47.15 69.13 0.82
N ALA A 197 48.45 69.41 0.82
CA ALA A 197 49.48 68.40 1.13
C ALA A 197 49.35 67.84 2.56
N THR A 198 48.96 68.67 3.52
CA THR A 198 48.65 68.23 4.89
C THR A 198 47.41 67.33 4.93
N ARG A 199 46.38 67.61 4.12
CA ARG A 199 45.20 66.73 3.99
C ARG A 199 45.52 65.42 3.30
N MET A 200 46.39 65.44 2.28
CA MET A 200 46.89 64.21 1.65
C MET A 200 47.61 63.32 2.68
N LEU A 201 48.40 63.92 3.57
CA LEU A 201 49.02 63.21 4.69
C LEU A 201 47.96 62.61 5.64
N GLU A 202 46.91 63.35 5.99
CA GLU A 202 45.80 62.82 6.80
C GLU A 202 45.06 61.66 6.14
N ILE A 203 44.79 61.76 4.83
CA ILE A 203 44.16 60.70 4.05
C ILE A 203 45.06 59.46 4.01
N SER A 204 46.38 59.64 3.87
CA SER A 204 47.34 58.53 3.87
C SER A 204 47.33 57.73 5.19
N PHE A 205 47.11 58.39 6.33
CA PHE A 205 46.94 57.70 7.61
C PHE A 205 45.63 56.92 7.69
N LYS A 206 44.54 57.45 7.13
CA LYS A 206 43.26 56.72 7.04
C LYS A 206 43.39 55.50 6.12
N ALA A 207 44.20 55.61 5.07
CA ALA A 207 44.46 54.55 4.11
C ALA A 207 45.26 53.38 4.71
N ASN A 208 46.14 53.67 5.67
CA ASN A 208 47.18 52.77 6.15
C ASN A 208 48.00 52.15 4.99
N HIS A 209 48.34 52.98 4.02
CA HIS A 209 49.09 52.60 2.82
C HIS A 209 50.35 53.45 2.70
N ASP A 210 51.51 52.79 2.84
CA ASP A 210 52.82 53.44 2.87
C ASP A 210 53.10 54.28 1.63
N TRP A 211 52.59 53.88 0.46
CA TRP A 211 52.77 54.62 -0.78
C TRP A 211 52.16 56.03 -0.77
N TYR A 212 50.93 56.18 -0.26
CA TYR A 212 50.29 57.51 -0.12
C TYR A 212 51.02 58.37 0.90
N LEU A 213 51.51 57.74 1.98
CA LEU A 213 52.24 58.42 3.02
C LEU A 213 53.56 59.00 2.49
N ASP A 214 54.30 58.19 1.74
CA ASP A 214 55.56 58.61 1.11
C ASP A 214 55.34 59.76 0.13
N GLN A 215 54.33 59.66 -0.73
CA GLN A 215 54.00 60.74 -1.66
C GLN A 215 53.60 62.04 -0.94
N ALA A 216 52.79 61.95 0.11
CA ALA A 216 52.39 63.13 0.87
C ALA A 216 53.59 63.79 1.56
N LEU A 217 54.52 63.01 2.12
CA LEU A 217 55.73 63.53 2.74
C LEU A 217 56.67 64.18 1.73
N ASP A 218 56.85 63.57 0.56
CA ASP A 218 57.68 64.14 -0.52
C ASP A 218 57.13 65.48 -1.02
N VAL A 219 55.81 65.57 -1.21
CA VAL A 219 55.13 66.82 -1.60
C VAL A 219 55.28 67.89 -0.53
N LEU A 220 55.05 67.52 0.75
CA LEU A 220 55.22 68.44 1.88
C LEU A 220 56.64 69.00 1.96
N GLU A 221 57.66 68.15 1.83
CA GLU A 221 59.05 68.59 1.85
C GLU A 221 59.35 69.58 0.72
N LYS A 222 58.88 69.28 -0.49
CA LYS A 222 59.05 70.14 -1.66
C LYS A 222 58.34 71.50 -1.51
N ASP A 223 57.11 71.51 -1.00
CA ASP A 223 56.34 72.74 -0.79
C ASP A 223 57.03 73.65 0.24
N ILE A 224 57.56 73.06 1.31
CA ILE A 224 58.28 73.78 2.37
C ILE A 224 59.58 74.40 1.83
N ASP A 225 60.33 73.65 1.01
CA ASP A 225 61.52 74.18 0.36
C ASP A 225 61.18 75.34 -0.59
N THR A 226 60.13 75.19 -1.39
CA THR A 226 59.63 76.24 -2.30
C THR A 226 59.21 77.50 -1.53
N LEU A 227 58.51 77.33 -0.41
CA LEU A 227 58.13 78.43 0.51
C LEU A 227 59.35 79.14 1.09
N ALA A 228 60.44 78.42 1.38
CA ALA A 228 61.66 79.01 1.93
C ALA A 228 62.40 79.88 0.91
N GLU A 229 62.32 79.53 -0.38
CA GLU A 229 62.94 80.27 -1.48
C GLU A 229 62.10 81.50 -1.89
N GLN A 230 60.77 81.38 -1.86
CA GLN A 230 59.85 82.43 -2.27
C GLN A 230 59.65 83.51 -1.18
N LYS A 231 60.54 84.50 -1.14
CA LYS A 231 60.42 85.70 -0.26
C LYS A 231 59.15 86.55 -0.47
N ARG A 232 58.32 86.26 -1.48
CA ARG A 232 57.18 87.08 -1.90
C ARG A 232 55.81 86.57 -1.46
N ASN A 233 55.72 85.33 -0.98
CA ASN A 233 54.43 84.71 -0.72
C ASN A 233 54.01 84.86 0.75
N GLN A 234 52.70 85.00 0.95
CA GLN A 234 52.12 85.11 2.28
C GLN A 234 52.56 83.90 3.11
N PRO A 235 53.13 84.13 4.30
CA PRO A 235 53.55 83.05 5.17
C PRO A 235 52.37 82.10 5.46
N PRO A 236 52.58 80.77 5.54
CA PRO A 236 51.53 79.86 5.93
C PRO A 236 50.96 80.25 7.30
N GLU A 237 49.65 80.08 7.49
CA GLU A 237 49.02 80.46 8.75
C GLU A 237 49.61 79.63 9.89
N SER A 238 49.74 80.25 11.07
CA SER A 238 50.30 79.55 12.25
C SER A 238 49.50 78.30 12.65
N THR A 239 48.20 78.27 12.29
CA THR A 239 47.30 77.13 12.46
C THR A 239 47.71 75.97 11.57
N ASP A 240 48.02 76.21 10.30
CA ASP A 240 48.39 75.18 9.32
C ASP A 240 49.71 74.51 9.69
N VAL A 241 50.70 75.31 10.11
CA VAL A 241 52.00 74.80 10.58
C VAL A 241 51.84 73.96 11.86
N SER A 242 50.93 74.36 12.74
CA SER A 242 50.63 73.61 13.98
C SER A 242 49.92 72.29 13.67
N ASN A 243 48.92 72.32 12.78
CA ASN A 243 48.20 71.14 12.32
C ASN A 243 49.15 70.15 11.64
N LEU A 244 49.99 70.62 10.72
CA LEU A 244 51.00 69.80 10.07
C LEU A 244 51.97 69.16 11.08
N SER A 245 52.44 69.93 12.07
CA SER A 245 53.31 69.40 13.13
C SER A 245 52.64 68.26 13.91
N VAL A 246 51.34 68.38 14.22
CA VAL A 246 50.54 67.34 14.89
C VAL A 246 50.37 66.10 14.01
N GLN A 247 50.15 66.28 12.71
CA GLN A 247 50.02 65.13 11.79
C GLN A 247 51.36 64.41 11.59
N LEU A 248 52.46 65.15 11.53
CA LEU A 248 53.82 64.58 11.42
C LEU A 248 54.22 63.73 12.63
N GLU A 249 53.64 63.97 13.82
CA GLU A 249 53.86 63.12 15.00
C GLU A 249 53.21 61.74 14.88
N LYS A 250 52.20 61.59 14.02
CA LYS A 250 51.53 60.30 13.77
C LYS A 250 52.24 59.45 12.74
N VAL A 251 53.26 59.99 12.06
CA VAL A 251 54.03 59.26 11.05
C VAL A 251 54.79 58.11 11.73
N PRO A 252 54.74 56.88 11.16
CA PRO A 252 55.50 55.74 11.66
C PRO A 252 57.01 56.04 11.78
N ALA A 253 57.65 55.42 12.77
CA ALA A 253 59.05 55.70 13.13
C ALA A 253 60.03 55.39 11.98
N GLU A 254 59.65 54.52 11.06
CA GLU A 254 60.40 54.14 9.86
C GLU A 254 60.68 55.35 8.95
N LYS A 255 59.82 56.37 8.96
CA LYS A 255 59.94 57.59 8.15
C LYS A 255 60.44 58.81 8.93
N ARG A 256 60.94 58.59 10.16
CA ARG A 256 61.35 59.66 11.08
C ARG A 256 62.40 60.60 10.50
N ILE A 257 63.32 60.10 9.67
CA ILE A 257 64.36 60.93 9.04
C ILE A 257 63.74 62.05 8.20
N VAL A 258 62.75 61.71 7.36
CA VAL A 258 62.05 62.67 6.49
C VAL A 258 61.21 63.62 7.34
N VAL A 259 60.54 63.10 8.37
CA VAL A 259 59.75 63.92 9.30
C VAL A 259 60.61 64.94 10.06
N ASP A 260 61.77 64.53 10.55
CA ASP A 260 62.69 65.40 11.27
C ASP A 260 63.25 66.49 10.33
N SER A 261 63.55 66.15 9.06
CA SER A 261 63.91 67.11 8.00
C SER A 261 62.80 68.15 7.81
N ILE A 262 61.56 67.70 7.61
CA ILE A 262 60.38 68.56 7.42
C ILE A 262 60.16 69.47 8.64
N LYS A 263 60.23 68.93 9.86
CA LYS A 263 60.06 69.70 11.12
C LYS A 263 61.16 70.75 11.30
N GLU A 264 62.39 70.42 10.96
CA GLU A 264 63.50 71.36 11.00
C GLU A 264 63.28 72.51 10.01
N LYS A 265 62.92 72.20 8.77
CA LYS A 265 62.62 73.19 7.73
C LYS A 265 61.44 74.10 8.11
N LEU A 266 60.36 73.54 8.66
CA LEU A 266 59.22 74.31 9.20
C LEU A 266 59.64 75.27 10.33
N SER A 267 60.52 74.81 11.23
CA SER A 267 61.01 75.64 12.34
C SER A 267 61.83 76.83 11.84
N ARG A 268 62.64 76.63 10.80
CA ARG A 268 63.40 77.70 10.13
C ARG A 268 62.48 78.72 9.45
N LEU A 269 61.44 78.25 8.74
CA LEU A 269 60.42 79.12 8.16
C LEU A 269 59.72 79.99 9.22
N ARG A 270 59.33 79.40 10.35
CA ARG A 270 58.69 80.11 11.46
C ARG A 270 59.61 81.13 12.14
N ALA A 271 60.89 80.82 12.26
CA ALA A 271 61.89 81.74 12.83
C ALA A 271 62.13 82.95 11.90
N GLY A 272 62.17 82.73 10.59
CA GLY A 272 62.31 83.79 9.58
C GLY A 272 61.16 84.80 9.60
N GLN A 273 59.93 84.36 9.91
CA GLN A 273 58.75 85.22 10.02
C GLN A 273 58.78 86.17 11.22
N LYS A 274 59.51 85.86 12.30
CA LYS A 274 59.60 86.73 13.50
C LYS A 274 60.62 87.86 13.35
N GLY A 275 61.48 87.80 12.33
CA GLY A 275 62.58 88.74 12.10
C GLY A 275 62.36 89.73 10.95
N SER A 276 61.21 89.67 10.28
CA SER A 276 60.74 90.64 9.27
C SER A 276 59.58 91.48 9.81
#